data_AF-A0A9P4LF10-F1
#
_entry.id   AF-A0A9P4LF10-F1
#
_cell.length_a   1.000
_cell.length_b   1.000
_cell.length_c   1.000
_cell.angle_alpha   90.00
_cell.angle_beta   90.00
_cell.angle_gamma   90.00
#
_symmetry.space_group_name_H-M   'P 1'
#
loop_
_entity.id
_entity.type
_entity.pdbx_description
1 polymer ?
#
loop_
_entity_poly.entity_id
_entity_poly.type
_entity_poly.pdbx_seq_one_letter_code
_entity_poly.pdbx_strand_id
1 'polypeptide(L)'
;MVQVFSKSNPTPDTAVVAANSVVGPTIVTLSKFEGHTLEQPINVFLPPDLDEDAFFKLCSATEPPAYEFPALRNWLSKMLHNLKLQDLGNHPFHKNPYKLLEIHVQAVDWWVKKKKLGFMKILTRVETKSDEGEGKNKSKPWLPGAVFLRGGSVAILVYKYSKGEDGKHVILTVQPRVAAGSLAFTEIPAGMLDGEGNFEIKALKEIKEETELEVKKDELVDMSALAAEAGGAAASFGTNGEKGEDAVYPSVGACDEYIPIMLCQKTLSEKEMQEVQGKATGLRKEGERISLKLVPLGEVWKEASRDAKALAAVALYNALKREGKVT
;
A
#
# COMPACT_ATOMS: atom_id res chain seq x y z
N MET A 1 4.87 -43.57 -48.08
CA MET A 1 6.14 -42.87 -48.35
C MET A 1 6.32 -41.86 -47.23
N VAL A 2 7.19 -42.18 -46.27
CA VAL A 2 7.44 -41.40 -45.05
C VAL A 2 8.48 -40.34 -45.39
N GLN A 3 8.17 -39.06 -45.18
CA GLN A 3 9.17 -38.00 -45.21
C GLN A 3 9.38 -37.51 -43.77
N VAL A 4 10.53 -37.90 -43.24
CA VAL A 4 11.03 -37.55 -41.90
C VAL A 4 11.48 -36.09 -41.92
N PHE A 5 10.82 -35.22 -41.15
CA PHE A 5 11.36 -33.90 -40.85
C PHE A 5 12.27 -33.98 -39.63
N SER A 6 13.52 -33.57 -39.83
CA SER A 6 14.60 -33.53 -38.86
C SER A 6 14.32 -32.54 -37.73
N LYS A 7 14.57 -32.97 -36.49
CA LYS A 7 14.64 -32.11 -35.31
C LYS A 7 15.90 -31.23 -35.40
N SER A 8 15.73 -29.91 -35.39
CA SER A 8 16.76 -28.97 -34.95
C SER A 8 16.30 -28.34 -33.63
N ASN A 9 16.88 -28.79 -32.53
CA ASN A 9 16.78 -28.09 -31.24
C ASN A 9 17.70 -26.86 -31.31
N PRO A 10 17.22 -25.64 -31.04
CA PRO A 10 18.12 -24.57 -30.64
C PRO A 10 18.59 -24.84 -29.20
N THR A 11 19.90 -24.97 -29.01
CA THR A 11 20.56 -24.93 -27.70
C THR A 11 20.24 -23.60 -27.01
N PRO A 12 19.79 -23.60 -25.75
CA PRO A 12 19.78 -22.37 -24.96
C PRO A 12 21.24 -21.99 -24.66
N ASP A 13 21.62 -20.78 -25.04
CA ASP A 13 22.84 -20.15 -24.58
C ASP A 13 22.87 -20.22 -23.05
N THR A 14 23.76 -21.05 -22.52
CA THR A 14 24.13 -21.05 -21.11
C THR A 14 24.85 -19.74 -20.81
N ALA A 15 24.07 -18.72 -20.46
CA ALA A 15 24.58 -17.62 -19.66
C ALA A 15 25.06 -18.23 -18.33
N VAL A 16 26.37 -18.41 -18.22
CA VAL A 16 27.04 -18.74 -16.97
C VAL A 16 26.81 -17.57 -16.02
N VAL A 17 25.78 -17.67 -15.18
CA VAL A 17 25.65 -16.81 -14.00
C VAL A 17 26.81 -17.22 -13.10
N ALA A 18 27.83 -16.36 -13.05
CA ALA A 18 28.92 -16.52 -12.11
C ALA A 18 28.32 -16.73 -10.71
N ALA A 19 28.66 -17.85 -10.09
CA ALA A 19 28.33 -18.10 -8.69
C ALA A 19 29.09 -17.06 -7.86
N ASN A 20 28.42 -15.95 -7.56
CA ASN A 20 28.86 -15.05 -6.50
C ASN A 20 28.96 -15.89 -5.24
N SER A 21 30.13 -15.84 -4.59
CA SER A 21 30.37 -16.44 -3.28
C SER A 21 29.16 -16.18 -2.39
N VAL A 22 28.48 -17.25 -1.95
CA VAL A 22 27.31 -17.16 -1.07
C VAL A 22 27.82 -16.73 0.30
N VAL A 23 27.99 -15.42 0.47
CA VAL A 23 28.05 -14.81 1.79
C VAL A 23 26.67 -15.08 2.39
N GLY A 24 26.63 -15.84 3.49
CA GLY A 24 25.38 -16.07 4.21
C GLY A 24 24.71 -14.74 4.60
N PRO A 25 23.39 -14.71 4.80
CA PRO A 25 22.71 -13.46 5.15
C PRO A 25 23.33 -12.88 6.43
N THR A 26 23.53 -11.56 6.45
CA THR A 26 23.90 -10.86 7.67
C THR A 26 22.73 -10.99 8.65
N ILE A 27 23.01 -11.47 9.87
CA ILE A 27 21.99 -11.64 10.91
C ILE A 27 22.20 -10.57 11.96
N VAL A 28 21.17 -9.77 12.21
CA VAL A 28 21.14 -8.77 13.29
C VAL A 28 20.05 -9.12 14.28
N THR A 29 20.25 -8.78 15.56
CA THR A 29 19.26 -9.05 16.61
C THR A 29 18.62 -7.74 17.06
N LEU A 30 17.34 -7.57 16.75
CA LEU A 30 16.55 -6.45 17.24
C LEU A 30 16.09 -6.76 18.67
N SER A 31 16.76 -6.17 19.65
CA SER A 31 16.40 -6.31 21.08
C SER A 31 15.69 -5.09 21.65
N LYS A 32 15.73 -3.96 20.95
CA LYS A 32 15.06 -2.70 21.31
C LYS A 32 14.42 -2.09 20.07
N PHE A 33 13.25 -1.48 20.24
CA PHE A 33 12.54 -0.76 19.18
C PHE A 33 11.78 0.42 19.77
N GLU A 34 11.85 1.60 19.13
CA GLU A 34 11.21 2.84 19.59
C GLU A 34 11.43 3.15 21.09
N GLY A 35 12.64 2.89 21.61
CA GLY A 35 13.01 3.16 23.01
C GLY A 35 12.61 2.06 24.01
N HIS A 36 11.93 1.01 23.57
CA HIS A 36 11.48 -0.10 24.42
C HIS A 36 12.32 -1.37 24.20
N THR A 37 12.65 -2.08 25.29
CA THR A 37 13.24 -3.43 25.20
C THR A 37 12.15 -4.42 24.82
N LEU A 38 12.40 -5.23 23.79
CA LEU A 38 11.48 -6.29 23.37
C LEU A 38 11.56 -7.47 24.35
N GLU A 39 10.40 -7.97 24.80
CA GLU A 39 10.34 -9.17 25.65
C GLU A 39 11.01 -10.38 24.99
N GLN A 40 10.89 -10.45 23.66
CA GLN A 40 11.51 -11.45 22.83
C GLN A 40 12.29 -10.73 21.71
N PRO A 41 13.63 -10.86 21.68
CA PRO A 41 14.43 -10.34 20.58
C PRO A 41 14.02 -10.99 19.25
N ILE A 42 14.09 -10.20 18.18
CA ILE A 42 13.74 -10.63 16.83
C ILE A 42 15.03 -10.77 16.02
N ASN A 43 15.24 -11.94 15.42
CA ASN A 43 16.35 -12.13 14.48
C ASN A 43 15.95 -11.58 13.11
N VAL A 44 16.81 -10.74 12.53
CA VAL A 44 16.58 -10.14 11.23
C VAL A 44 17.68 -10.59 10.27
N PHE A 45 17.29 -11.20 9.17
CA PHE A 45 18.17 -11.68 8.12
C PHE A 45 18.17 -10.65 7.00
N LEU A 46 19.31 -10.04 6.74
CA LEU A 46 19.47 -8.95 5.78
C LEU A 46 20.06 -9.45 4.45
N PRO A 47 19.60 -8.91 3.31
CA PRO A 47 20.20 -9.19 2.01
C PRO A 47 21.53 -8.43 1.86
N PRO A 48 22.38 -8.79 0.89
CA PRO A 48 23.69 -8.16 0.70
C PRO A 48 23.67 -6.65 0.43
N ASP A 49 22.54 -6.11 -0.04
CA ASP A 49 22.33 -4.71 -0.41
C ASP A 49 21.58 -3.89 0.66
N LEU A 50 21.50 -4.41 1.89
CA LEU A 50 21.05 -3.70 3.09
C LEU A 50 21.93 -4.08 4.28
N ASP A 51 22.83 -3.19 4.70
CA ASP A 51 23.68 -3.44 5.87
C ASP A 51 22.97 -3.16 7.21
N GLU A 52 23.64 -3.52 8.31
CA GLU A 52 23.13 -3.38 9.68
C GLU A 52 22.82 -1.93 10.06
N ASP A 53 23.70 -0.98 9.73
CA ASP A 53 23.52 0.44 10.04
C ASP A 53 22.32 1.02 9.28
N ALA A 54 22.18 0.68 8.00
CA ALA A 54 21.04 1.05 7.19
C ALA A 54 19.74 0.47 7.76
N PHE A 55 19.73 -0.80 8.16
CA PHE A 55 18.57 -1.43 8.79
C PHE A 55 18.15 -0.72 10.09
N PHE A 56 19.09 -0.41 10.99
CA PHE A 56 18.75 0.28 12.24
C PHE A 56 18.30 1.72 12.02
N LYS A 57 18.86 2.44 11.04
CA LYS A 57 18.35 3.75 10.62
C LYS A 57 16.91 3.66 10.13
N LEU A 58 16.58 2.68 9.29
CA LEU A 58 15.20 2.44 8.84
C LEU A 58 14.22 2.19 9.98
N CYS A 59 14.68 1.62 11.10
CA CYS A 59 13.87 1.39 12.29
C CYS A 59 13.78 2.63 13.21
N SER A 60 14.58 3.67 12.98
CA SER A 60 14.69 4.84 13.86
C SER A 60 13.67 5.92 13.51
N ALA A 61 12.92 6.37 14.52
CA ALA A 61 12.04 7.54 14.40
C ALA A 61 12.80 8.86 14.62
N THR A 62 13.88 8.84 15.41
CA THR A 62 14.63 10.04 15.81
C THR A 62 15.78 10.35 14.86
N GLU A 63 16.31 9.32 14.20
CA GLU A 63 17.41 9.44 13.23
C GLU A 63 17.02 8.73 11.93
N PRO A 64 15.92 9.15 11.27
CA PRO A 64 15.48 8.52 10.04
C PRO A 64 16.53 8.73 8.94
N PRO A 65 16.72 7.75 8.03
CA PRO A 65 17.71 7.87 6.98
C PRO A 65 17.28 8.91 5.95
N ALA A 66 18.25 9.57 5.34
CA ALA A 66 18.02 10.53 4.25
C ALA A 66 17.33 9.93 3.01
N TYR A 67 17.33 8.60 2.86
CA TYR A 67 16.67 7.89 1.77
C TYR A 67 15.23 7.47 2.07
N GLU A 68 14.67 7.90 3.21
CA GLU A 68 13.25 7.91 3.60
C GLU A 68 12.42 6.68 3.17
N PHE A 69 12.25 5.72 4.08
CA PHE A 69 11.36 4.57 3.89
C PHE A 69 10.69 4.18 5.22
N PRO A 70 9.61 4.88 5.61
CA PRO A 70 8.95 4.66 6.89
C PRO A 70 8.18 3.33 6.96
N ALA A 71 7.92 2.68 5.82
CA ALA A 71 7.08 1.49 5.73
C ALA A 71 7.53 0.36 6.68
N LEU A 72 8.84 0.07 6.76
CA LEU A 72 9.36 -0.95 7.68
C LEU A 72 9.08 -0.60 9.15
N ARG A 73 9.43 0.61 9.58
CA ARG A 73 9.21 1.06 10.96
C ARG A 73 7.72 1.08 11.30
N ASN A 74 6.89 1.61 10.41
CA ASN A 74 5.46 1.75 10.63
C ASN A 74 4.78 0.38 10.72
N TRP A 75 5.11 -0.54 9.81
CA TRP A 75 4.64 -1.91 9.87
C TRP A 75 5.07 -2.59 11.16
N LEU A 76 6.36 -2.49 11.54
CA LEU A 76 6.88 -3.14 12.74
C LEU A 76 6.26 -2.56 14.02
N SER A 77 6.11 -1.23 14.11
CA SER A 77 5.45 -0.55 15.23
C SER A 77 4.00 -1.01 15.39
N LYS A 78 3.23 -1.09 14.29
CA LYS A 78 1.85 -1.63 14.29
C LYS A 78 1.81 -3.09 14.71
N MET A 79 2.68 -3.93 14.12
CA MET A 79 2.72 -5.36 14.41
C MET A 79 3.04 -5.63 15.89
N LEU A 80 4.06 -4.97 16.45
CA LEU A 80 4.45 -5.16 17.84
C LEU A 80 3.38 -4.66 18.81
N HIS A 81 2.72 -3.53 18.50
CA HIS A 81 1.60 -3.03 19.28
C HIS A 81 0.43 -4.02 19.27
N ASN A 82 -0.01 -4.46 18.09
CA ASN A 82 -1.15 -5.37 17.96
C ASN A 82 -0.86 -6.75 18.57
N LEU A 83 0.37 -7.26 18.49
CA LEU A 83 0.77 -8.49 19.18
C LEU A 83 0.64 -8.38 20.71
N LYS A 84 0.89 -7.20 21.29
CA LYS A 84 0.78 -6.96 22.73
C LYS A 84 -0.67 -6.97 23.22
N LEU A 85 -1.64 -6.68 22.35
CA LEU A 85 -3.07 -6.75 22.72
C LEU A 85 -3.51 -8.17 23.10
N GLN A 86 -2.75 -9.20 22.71
CA GLN A 86 -2.98 -10.58 23.15
C GLN A 86 -2.83 -10.75 24.68
N ASP A 87 -2.17 -9.83 25.38
CA ASP A 87 -2.06 -9.86 26.84
C ASP A 87 -3.40 -9.54 27.53
N LEU A 88 -4.36 -8.96 26.80
CA LEU A 88 -5.70 -8.70 27.32
C LEU A 88 -6.50 -10.00 27.40
N GLY A 89 -7.12 -10.26 28.56
CA GLY A 89 -7.84 -11.51 28.83
C GLY A 89 -9.02 -11.81 27.89
N ASN A 90 -9.55 -10.79 27.21
CA ASN A 90 -10.64 -10.91 26.23
C ASN A 90 -10.13 -11.08 24.77
N HIS A 91 -8.82 -11.03 24.53
CA HIS A 91 -8.27 -11.17 23.20
C HIS A 91 -8.41 -12.62 22.69
N PRO A 92 -8.81 -12.86 21.42
CA PRO A 92 -9.03 -14.21 20.89
C PRO A 92 -7.83 -15.15 21.04
N PHE A 93 -6.62 -14.60 20.95
CA PHE A 93 -5.36 -15.35 21.07
C PHE A 93 -4.70 -15.26 22.46
N HIS A 94 -5.40 -14.78 23.49
CA HIS A 94 -4.83 -14.62 24.84
C HIS A 94 -4.25 -15.92 25.42
N LYS A 95 -4.95 -17.04 25.22
CA LYS A 95 -4.52 -18.35 25.73
C LYS A 95 -3.25 -18.88 25.04
N ASN A 96 -3.05 -18.54 23.77
CA ASN A 96 -1.90 -18.99 23.00
C ASN A 96 -1.40 -17.85 22.09
N PRO A 97 -0.67 -16.88 22.66
CA PRO A 97 -0.31 -15.66 21.94
C PRO A 97 0.75 -15.93 20.88
N TYR A 98 0.56 -15.33 19.72
CA TYR A 98 1.56 -15.27 18.67
C TYR A 98 2.71 -14.34 19.08
N LYS A 99 3.90 -14.66 18.60
CA LYS A 99 5.10 -13.83 18.72
C LYS A 99 5.78 -13.72 17.35
N LEU A 100 6.25 -12.53 17.02
CA LEU A 100 7.13 -12.30 15.88
C LEU A 100 8.55 -12.69 16.29
N LEU A 101 9.11 -13.69 15.61
CA LEU A 101 10.39 -14.31 15.96
C LEU A 101 11.50 -13.92 15.01
N GLU A 102 11.17 -13.84 13.71
CA GLU A 102 12.13 -13.55 12.66
C GLU A 102 11.55 -12.63 11.60
N ILE A 103 12.42 -11.81 11.01
CA ILE A 103 12.15 -11.04 9.80
C ILE A 103 13.25 -11.36 8.80
N HIS A 104 12.89 -11.98 7.68
CA HIS A 104 13.80 -12.21 6.56
C HIS A 104 13.56 -11.12 5.53
N VAL A 105 14.47 -10.16 5.42
CA VAL A 105 14.43 -9.18 4.34
C VAL A 105 14.92 -9.89 3.07
N GLN A 106 14.00 -10.18 2.17
CA GLN A 106 14.27 -10.99 0.97
C GLN A 106 14.78 -10.13 -0.19
N ALA A 107 14.33 -8.88 -0.28
CA ALA A 107 14.72 -7.95 -1.32
C ALA A 107 14.45 -6.50 -0.89
N VAL A 108 15.24 -5.57 -1.41
CA VAL A 108 15.06 -4.12 -1.32
C VAL A 108 15.19 -3.48 -2.70
N ASP A 109 14.28 -2.57 -3.04
CA ASP A 109 14.28 -1.89 -4.33
C ASP A 109 14.77 -0.45 -4.18
N TRP A 110 16.04 -0.22 -4.51
CA TRP A 110 16.67 1.09 -4.44
C TRP A 110 16.39 1.95 -5.68
N TRP A 111 15.80 3.13 -5.49
CA TRP A 111 15.67 4.15 -6.54
C TRP A 111 16.92 5.02 -6.55
N VAL A 112 18.01 4.49 -7.10
CA VAL A 112 19.36 5.08 -7.05
C VAL A 112 19.40 6.55 -7.48
N LYS A 113 18.65 6.92 -8.54
CA LYS A 113 18.59 8.32 -9.03
C LYS A 113 17.96 9.28 -8.01
N LYS A 114 16.97 8.82 -7.25
CA LYS A 114 16.28 9.59 -6.22
C LYS A 114 16.95 9.44 -4.84
N LYS A 115 18.03 8.63 -4.74
CA LYS A 115 18.67 8.25 -3.48
C LYS A 115 17.66 7.83 -2.42
N LYS A 116 16.63 7.07 -2.83
CA LYS A 116 15.48 6.68 -2.02
C LYS A 116 15.33 5.17 -2.02
N LEU A 117 14.92 4.59 -0.90
CA LEU A 117 14.47 3.21 -0.86
C LEU A 117 12.97 3.17 -1.22
N GLY A 118 12.63 2.42 -2.26
CA GLY A 118 11.28 2.38 -2.82
C GLY A 118 10.39 1.34 -2.17
N PHE A 119 10.85 0.08 -2.15
CA PHE A 119 10.09 -1.07 -1.68
C PHE A 119 10.96 -2.07 -0.93
N MET A 120 10.33 -2.90 -0.10
CA MET A 120 11.00 -4.00 0.60
C MET A 120 10.09 -5.22 0.65
N LYS A 121 10.62 -6.40 0.35
CA LYS A 121 9.92 -7.68 0.55
C LYS A 121 10.47 -8.36 1.79
N ILE A 122 9.60 -8.71 2.73
CA ILE A 122 9.97 -9.47 3.92
C ILE A 122 9.19 -10.79 4.01
N LEU A 123 9.78 -11.76 4.67
CA LEU A 123 9.12 -12.98 5.14
C LEU A 123 9.31 -13.07 6.65
N THR A 124 8.22 -13.11 7.41
CA THR A 124 8.25 -13.14 8.86
C THR A 124 7.96 -14.54 9.39
N ARG A 125 8.54 -14.88 10.54
CA ARG A 125 8.18 -16.08 11.29
C ARG A 125 7.36 -15.66 12.49
N VAL A 126 6.06 -15.91 12.43
CA VAL A 126 5.10 -15.60 13.49
C VAL A 126 4.46 -16.90 13.96
N GLU A 127 4.73 -17.27 15.20
CA GLU A 127 4.33 -18.55 15.77
C GLU A 127 3.85 -18.36 17.21
N THR A 128 3.02 -19.28 17.70
CA THR A 128 2.74 -19.36 19.12
C THR A 128 3.86 -20.10 19.86
N LYS A 129 3.84 -20.07 21.20
CA LYS A 129 4.65 -21.01 21.99
C LYS A 129 4.17 -22.44 21.71
N SER A 130 5.07 -23.42 21.82
CA SER A 130 4.67 -24.84 21.75
C SER A 130 3.78 -25.15 22.95
N ASP A 131 2.61 -25.76 22.72
CA ASP A 131 1.79 -26.29 23.80
C ASP A 131 2.57 -27.39 24.52
N GLU A 132 2.97 -27.15 25.77
CA GLU A 132 3.67 -28.15 26.60
C GLU A 132 2.77 -29.36 26.97
N GLY A 133 1.49 -29.36 26.59
CA GLY A 133 0.48 -30.34 27.01
C GLY A 133 -0.10 -31.24 25.91
N GLU A 134 0.13 -30.98 24.63
CA GLU A 134 -0.43 -31.82 23.55
C GLU A 134 0.69 -32.46 22.73
N GLY A 135 0.75 -33.79 22.78
CA GLY A 135 1.61 -34.72 22.03
C GLY A 135 2.67 -34.14 21.08
N LYS A 136 3.92 -34.60 21.27
CA LYS A 136 5.20 -34.24 20.57
C LYS A 136 5.21 -34.20 19.02
N ASN A 137 4.08 -34.35 18.33
CA ASN A 137 3.96 -34.42 16.87
C ASN A 137 3.04 -33.35 16.23
N LYS A 138 2.53 -32.35 16.95
CA LYS A 138 1.80 -31.23 16.33
C LYS A 138 2.75 -30.07 16.05
N SER A 139 2.78 -29.59 14.80
CA SER A 139 3.47 -28.37 14.40
C SER A 139 2.89 -27.17 15.14
N LYS A 140 3.74 -26.25 15.61
CA LYS A 140 3.29 -25.00 16.23
C LYS A 140 2.35 -24.23 15.29
N PRO A 141 1.21 -23.70 15.76
CA PRO A 141 0.41 -22.75 14.99
C PRO A 141 1.29 -21.58 14.52
N TRP A 142 1.15 -21.22 13.25
CA TRP A 142 1.91 -20.15 12.61
C TRP A 142 1.02 -19.28 11.72
N LEU A 143 1.42 -18.03 11.52
CA LEU A 143 0.75 -17.10 10.61
C LEU A 143 1.59 -16.89 9.34
N PRO A 144 0.98 -16.87 8.14
CA PRO A 144 1.66 -16.46 6.92
C PRO A 144 2.28 -15.07 7.07
N GLY A 145 3.58 -14.97 6.79
CA GLY A 145 4.38 -13.79 7.09
C GLY A 145 4.97 -13.07 5.87
N ALA A 146 4.51 -13.38 4.66
CA ALA A 146 5.01 -12.71 3.46
C ALA A 146 4.41 -11.29 3.36
N VAL A 147 5.25 -10.26 3.36
CA VAL A 147 4.80 -8.86 3.31
C VAL A 147 5.61 -8.08 2.28
N PHE A 148 4.92 -7.41 1.38
CA PHE A 148 5.46 -6.39 0.49
C PHE A 148 5.24 -5.01 1.12
N LEU A 149 6.33 -4.44 1.63
CA LEU A 149 6.37 -3.11 2.24
C LEU A 149 6.53 -2.05 1.15
N ARG A 150 5.50 -1.22 1.01
CA ARG A 150 5.48 -0.05 0.13
C ARG A 150 4.98 1.22 0.81
N GLY A 151 4.35 1.09 1.99
CA GLY A 151 3.79 2.22 2.73
C GLY A 151 2.42 2.68 2.21
N GLY A 152 1.94 3.78 2.80
CA GLY A 152 0.63 4.33 2.47
C GLY A 152 0.60 5.05 1.12
N SER A 153 -0.59 5.12 0.53
CA SER A 153 -0.90 5.95 -0.62
C SER A 153 -2.17 6.75 -0.36
N VAL A 154 -2.57 7.64 -1.27
CA VAL A 154 -3.85 8.34 -1.23
C VAL A 154 -4.54 8.18 -2.58
N ALA A 155 -5.86 8.07 -2.58
CA ALA A 155 -6.66 8.03 -3.79
C ALA A 155 -7.75 9.09 -3.76
N ILE A 156 -8.08 9.67 -4.91
CA ILE A 156 -8.98 10.81 -5.00
C ILE A 156 -10.11 10.53 -5.99
N LEU A 157 -11.35 10.54 -5.50
CA LEU A 157 -12.53 10.62 -6.35
C LEU A 157 -12.73 12.08 -6.78
N VAL A 158 -12.07 12.48 -7.87
CA VAL A 158 -12.22 13.82 -8.44
C VAL A 158 -13.48 13.86 -9.26
N TYR A 159 -14.50 14.56 -8.77
CA TYR A 159 -15.74 14.70 -9.51
C TYR A 159 -16.12 16.16 -9.75
N LYS A 160 -16.75 16.35 -10.90
CA LYS A 160 -17.25 17.60 -11.45
C LYS A 160 -18.72 17.79 -11.09
N TYR A 161 -19.13 19.02 -10.78
CA TYR A 161 -20.53 19.44 -10.86
C TYR A 161 -20.80 20.19 -12.17
N SER A 162 -21.80 19.76 -12.95
CA SER A 162 -22.62 20.65 -13.80
C SER A 162 -24.03 20.67 -13.23
N LYS A 163 -24.84 21.70 -13.51
CA LYS A 163 -26.15 21.90 -12.86
C LYS A 163 -27.00 20.61 -12.86
N GLY A 164 -27.34 20.09 -11.67
CA GLY A 164 -28.17 18.88 -11.47
C GLY A 164 -27.37 17.62 -11.12
N GLU A 165 -28.05 16.59 -10.59
CA GLU A 165 -27.41 15.32 -10.20
C GLU A 165 -26.81 14.57 -11.41
N ASP A 166 -27.50 14.61 -12.55
CA ASP A 166 -27.07 13.94 -13.80
C ASP A 166 -25.84 14.61 -14.44
N GLY A 167 -25.41 15.76 -13.92
CA GLY A 167 -24.24 16.49 -14.36
C GLY A 167 -22.91 15.97 -13.80
N LYS A 168 -22.95 15.06 -12.81
CA LYS A 168 -21.73 14.64 -12.10
C LYS A 168 -20.87 13.69 -12.93
N HIS A 169 -19.64 14.10 -13.19
CA HIS A 169 -18.64 13.30 -13.90
C HIS A 169 -17.38 13.14 -13.07
N VAL A 170 -16.74 11.99 -13.13
CA VAL A 170 -15.49 11.68 -12.45
C VAL A 170 -14.35 11.67 -13.46
N ILE A 171 -13.21 12.22 -13.07
CA ILE A 171 -11.96 12.12 -13.81
C ILE A 171 -11.28 10.81 -13.41
N LEU A 172 -11.07 9.95 -14.39
CA LEU A 172 -10.28 8.73 -14.27
C LEU A 172 -8.95 8.92 -15.00
N THR A 173 -7.93 8.22 -14.54
CA THR A 173 -6.65 8.07 -15.22
C THR A 173 -6.60 6.71 -15.93
N VAL A 174 -5.92 6.69 -17.07
CA VAL A 174 -5.59 5.47 -17.80
C VAL A 174 -4.08 5.40 -17.93
N GLN A 175 -3.48 4.42 -17.27
CA GLN A 175 -2.03 4.31 -17.13
C GLN A 175 -1.53 2.85 -17.08
N PRO A 176 -0.26 2.58 -17.41
CA PRO A 176 0.32 1.25 -17.26
C PRO A 176 0.48 0.85 -15.79
N ARG A 177 0.09 -0.38 -15.45
CA ARG A 177 0.30 -1.02 -14.15
C ARG A 177 1.00 -2.36 -14.36
N VAL A 178 2.33 -2.35 -14.28
CA VAL A 178 3.18 -3.54 -14.50
C VAL A 178 2.81 -4.68 -13.53
N ALA A 179 2.55 -4.36 -12.26
CA ALA A 179 2.14 -5.36 -11.26
C ALA A 179 0.84 -6.09 -11.63
N ALA A 180 -0.06 -5.43 -12.38
CA ALA A 180 -1.30 -6.01 -12.88
C ALA A 180 -1.17 -6.57 -14.31
N GLY A 181 0.01 -6.49 -14.93
CA GLY A 181 0.21 -6.86 -16.33
C GLY A 181 -0.60 -6.01 -17.32
N SER A 182 -0.99 -4.78 -16.94
CA SER A 182 -1.85 -3.92 -17.75
C SER A 182 -1.09 -2.71 -18.29
N LEU A 183 -1.34 -2.32 -19.53
CA LEU A 183 -0.76 -1.12 -20.14
C LEU A 183 -1.76 0.04 -20.28
N ALA A 184 -3.01 -0.19 -19.92
CA ALA A 184 -4.10 0.79 -19.99
C ALA A 184 -5.11 0.48 -18.88
N PHE A 185 -4.63 0.57 -17.63
CA PHE A 185 -5.45 0.34 -16.45
C PHE A 185 -6.24 1.61 -16.14
N THR A 186 -7.56 1.50 -16.06
CA THR A 186 -8.47 2.62 -15.76
C THR A 186 -8.73 2.67 -14.27
N GLU A 187 -8.42 3.81 -13.64
CA GLU A 187 -8.45 3.98 -12.20
C GLU A 187 -8.70 5.43 -11.80
N ILE A 188 -8.98 5.69 -10.52
CA ILE A 188 -9.01 7.06 -10.00
C ILE A 188 -7.59 7.58 -9.73
N PRO A 189 -7.37 8.92 -9.76
CA PRO A 189 -6.09 9.50 -9.39
C PRO A 189 -5.57 9.03 -8.04
N ALA A 190 -4.27 8.72 -7.94
CA ALA A 190 -3.67 8.21 -6.71
C ALA A 190 -2.14 8.28 -6.70
N GLY A 191 -1.56 8.45 -5.50
CA GLY A 191 -0.11 8.46 -5.34
C GLY A 191 0.39 8.09 -3.95
N MET A 192 1.65 7.68 -3.87
CA MET A 192 2.28 7.21 -2.62
C MET A 192 2.64 8.38 -1.69
N LEU A 193 2.47 8.18 -0.39
CA LEU A 193 2.82 9.19 0.62
C LEU A 193 4.35 9.33 0.72
N ASP A 194 4.84 10.57 0.76
CA ASP A 194 6.26 10.89 0.90
C ASP A 194 6.69 10.98 2.39
N GLY A 195 6.14 10.13 3.25
CA GLY A 195 6.37 10.18 4.71
C GLY A 195 5.10 10.04 5.55
N GLU A 196 5.16 10.46 6.81
CA GLU A 196 3.99 10.43 7.71
C GLU A 196 3.08 11.65 7.53
N GLY A 197 1.76 11.40 7.53
CA GLY A 197 0.80 12.33 8.12
C GLY A 197 0.30 13.52 7.30
N ASN A 198 0.50 13.58 5.98
CA ASN A 198 -0.12 14.65 5.17
C ASN A 198 -0.71 14.19 3.83
N PHE A 199 -1.64 13.25 3.91
CA PHE A 199 -2.36 12.74 2.75
C PHE A 199 -3.16 13.83 2.01
N GLU A 200 -3.62 14.89 2.69
CA GLU A 200 -4.29 16.02 2.04
C GLU A 200 -3.35 16.80 1.10
N ILE A 201 -2.16 17.18 1.56
CA ILE A 201 -1.15 17.83 0.70
C ILE A 201 -0.77 16.90 -0.44
N LYS A 202 -0.60 15.61 -0.14
CA LYS A 202 -0.30 14.63 -1.18
C LYS A 202 -1.42 14.53 -2.21
N ALA A 203 -2.68 14.50 -1.78
CA ALA A 203 -3.83 14.46 -2.68
C ALA A 203 -3.88 15.70 -3.59
N LEU A 204 -3.65 16.90 -3.06
CA LEU A 204 -3.57 18.12 -3.86
C LEU A 204 -2.45 18.03 -4.92
N LYS A 205 -1.27 17.53 -4.53
CA LYS A 205 -0.15 17.33 -5.44
C LYS A 205 -0.48 16.33 -6.54
N GLU A 206 -1.06 15.18 -6.20
CA GLU A 206 -1.42 14.14 -7.18
C GLU A 206 -2.52 14.61 -8.14
N ILE A 207 -3.52 15.34 -7.67
CA ILE A 207 -4.52 15.95 -8.56
C ILE A 207 -3.83 16.92 -9.54
N LYS A 208 -2.90 17.75 -9.04
CA LYS A 208 -2.18 18.69 -9.91
C LYS A 208 -1.31 17.96 -10.92
N GLU A 209 -0.59 16.93 -10.52
CA GLU A 209 0.35 16.18 -11.37
C GLU A 209 -0.39 15.31 -12.41
N GLU A 210 -1.44 14.60 -11.99
CA GLU A 210 -2.15 13.65 -12.84
C GLU A 210 -3.26 14.32 -13.66
N THR A 211 -3.90 15.39 -13.17
CA THR A 211 -5.05 16.02 -13.87
C THR A 211 -4.81 17.47 -14.30
N GLU A 212 -3.68 18.08 -13.91
CA GLU A 212 -3.35 19.51 -14.11
C GLU A 212 -4.29 20.51 -13.43
N LEU A 213 -5.24 20.03 -12.62
CA LEU A 213 -6.22 20.88 -11.95
C LEU A 213 -5.62 21.55 -10.71
N GLU A 214 -5.94 22.83 -10.53
CA GLU A 214 -5.68 23.56 -9.29
C GLU A 214 -6.86 23.37 -8.34
N VAL A 215 -6.61 22.69 -7.24
CA VAL A 215 -7.61 22.39 -6.20
C VAL A 215 -7.19 23.04 -4.90
N LYS A 216 -8.15 23.61 -4.18
CA LYS A 216 -7.95 24.16 -2.86
C LYS A 216 -8.23 23.12 -1.80
N LYS A 217 -7.65 23.30 -0.61
CA LYS A 217 -7.82 22.37 0.50
C LYS A 217 -9.30 22.18 0.91
N ASP A 218 -10.09 23.25 0.88
CA ASP A 218 -11.53 23.22 1.20
C ASP A 218 -12.40 22.51 0.16
N GLU A 219 -11.83 22.15 -1.00
CA GLU A 219 -12.48 21.32 -2.02
C GLU A 219 -12.20 19.82 -1.81
N LEU A 220 -11.41 19.44 -0.79
CA LEU A 220 -11.13 18.06 -0.41
C LEU A 220 -11.90 17.65 0.84
N VAL A 221 -12.44 16.42 0.81
CA VAL A 221 -13.09 15.78 1.95
C VAL A 221 -12.50 14.38 2.13
N ASP A 222 -12.10 14.03 3.35
CA ASP A 222 -11.64 12.68 3.69
C ASP A 222 -12.85 11.75 3.91
N MET A 223 -13.16 10.92 2.93
CA MET A 223 -14.29 9.98 3.04
C MET A 223 -13.96 8.80 3.94
N SER A 224 -12.68 8.43 4.07
CA SER A 224 -12.28 7.34 4.97
C SER A 224 -12.49 7.74 6.43
N ALA A 225 -12.08 8.95 6.81
CA ALA A 225 -12.32 9.49 8.14
C ALA A 225 -13.83 9.61 8.45
N LEU A 226 -14.63 10.17 7.52
CA LEU A 226 -16.08 10.29 7.70
C LEU A 226 -16.79 8.93 7.86
N ALA A 227 -16.28 7.89 7.19
CA ALA A 227 -16.79 6.53 7.30
C ALA A 227 -16.42 5.89 8.63
N ALA A 228 -15.18 6.06 9.11
CA ALA A 228 -14.76 5.61 10.43
C ALA A 228 -15.59 6.28 11.54
N GLU A 229 -15.82 7.59 11.44
CA GLU A 229 -16.72 8.32 12.33
C GLU A 229 -18.16 7.80 12.27
N ALA A 230 -18.67 7.46 11.08
CA ALA A 230 -20.02 6.90 10.92
C ALA A 230 -20.16 5.51 11.55
N GLY A 231 -19.14 4.67 11.39
CA GLY A 231 -19.11 3.29 11.91
C GLY A 231 -18.85 3.20 13.41
N GLY A 232 -18.43 4.30 14.05
CA GLY A 232 -18.17 4.37 15.49
C GLY A 232 -17.13 3.34 15.95
N ALA A 233 -17.33 2.79 17.16
CA ALA A 233 -16.34 1.96 17.83
C ALA A 233 -16.01 0.61 17.15
N ALA A 234 -16.81 0.18 16.17
CA ALA A 234 -16.58 -1.08 15.46
C ALA A 234 -15.71 -0.90 14.19
N ALA A 235 -15.58 0.31 13.67
CA ALA A 235 -14.99 0.57 12.36
C ALA A 235 -13.58 1.18 12.40
N SER A 236 -13.17 1.77 13.53
CA SER A 236 -11.83 2.35 13.67
C SER A 236 -10.89 1.36 14.37
N PHE A 237 -9.64 1.31 13.92
CA PHE A 237 -8.61 0.52 14.63
C PHE A 237 -8.45 0.98 16.09
N GLY A 238 -8.53 2.31 16.31
CA GLY A 238 -8.27 2.92 17.61
C GLY A 238 -9.26 2.52 18.71
N THR A 239 -10.47 2.09 18.35
CA THR A 239 -11.54 1.80 19.31
C THR A 239 -11.47 0.38 19.88
N ASN A 240 -10.80 -0.55 19.20
CA ASN A 240 -10.44 -1.87 19.73
C ASN A 240 -9.03 -1.90 20.36
N GLY A 241 -8.38 -0.74 20.44
CA GLY A 241 -7.01 -0.61 20.92
C GLY A 241 -5.95 -1.05 19.90
N GLU A 242 -6.34 -1.48 18.69
CA GLU A 242 -5.41 -1.77 17.60
C GLU A 242 -4.81 -0.49 17.03
N LYS A 243 -3.57 -0.60 16.56
CA LYS A 243 -2.90 0.45 15.80
C LYS A 243 -3.05 0.14 14.32
N GLY A 244 -3.64 1.07 13.59
CA GLY A 244 -3.88 1.00 12.15
C GLY A 244 -4.35 2.35 11.62
N GLU A 245 -4.64 2.39 10.33
CA GLU A 245 -5.09 3.58 9.62
C GLU A 245 -6.53 3.38 9.16
N ASP A 246 -7.40 4.36 9.42
CA ASP A 246 -8.78 4.33 8.98
C ASP A 246 -8.83 4.60 7.47
N ALA A 247 -8.64 3.55 6.69
CA ALA A 247 -8.37 3.60 5.26
C ALA A 247 -8.75 2.28 4.55
N VAL A 248 -8.74 2.29 3.22
CA VAL A 248 -8.93 1.07 2.43
C VAL A 248 -7.61 0.32 2.36
N TYR A 249 -7.65 -0.99 2.65
CA TYR A 249 -6.50 -1.89 2.48
C TYR A 249 -6.72 -2.77 1.26
N PRO A 250 -5.92 -2.62 0.18
CA PRO A 250 -6.18 -3.32 -1.08
C PRO A 250 -5.81 -4.80 -1.05
N SER A 251 -4.85 -5.20 -0.20
CA SER A 251 -4.36 -6.58 -0.11
C SER A 251 -3.77 -6.90 1.27
N VAL A 252 -4.65 -7.02 2.27
CA VAL A 252 -4.28 -7.25 3.69
C VAL A 252 -3.47 -8.52 3.96
N GLY A 253 -3.47 -9.48 3.04
CA GLY A 253 -2.72 -10.73 3.17
C GLY A 253 -1.27 -10.65 2.67
N ALA A 254 -0.86 -9.56 2.02
CA ALA A 254 0.43 -9.50 1.35
C ALA A 254 1.10 -8.11 1.32
N CYS A 255 0.40 -7.02 1.67
CA CYS A 255 0.93 -5.66 1.54
C CYS A 255 0.56 -4.79 2.74
N ASP A 256 1.47 -3.90 3.15
CA ASP A 256 1.24 -2.93 4.24
C ASP A 256 0.48 -1.67 3.79
N GLU A 257 0.16 -1.57 2.50
CA GLU A 257 -0.49 -0.41 1.92
C GLU A 257 -1.87 -0.16 2.55
N TYR A 258 -2.07 1.10 2.91
CA TYR A 258 -3.34 1.67 3.28
C TYR A 258 -3.60 2.88 2.39
N ILE A 259 -4.85 3.10 2.01
CA ILE A 259 -5.26 4.13 1.06
C ILE A 259 -6.43 4.93 1.63
N PRO A 260 -6.19 6.10 2.25
CA PRO A 260 -7.25 7.06 2.52
C PRO A 260 -7.90 7.49 1.21
N ILE A 261 -9.23 7.54 1.20
CA ILE A 261 -10.00 7.89 0.03
C ILE A 261 -10.52 9.31 0.20
N MET A 262 -10.02 10.20 -0.64
CA MET A 262 -10.42 11.60 -0.68
C MET A 262 -11.51 11.80 -1.72
N LEU A 263 -12.41 12.72 -1.45
CA LEU A 263 -13.36 13.28 -2.39
C LEU A 263 -12.87 14.67 -2.78
N CYS A 264 -12.77 14.95 -4.09
CA CYS A 264 -12.49 16.29 -4.57
C CYS A 264 -13.71 16.83 -5.32
N GLN A 265 -14.30 17.91 -4.79
CA GLN A 265 -15.49 18.55 -5.34
C GLN A 265 -15.08 19.79 -6.15
N LYS A 266 -14.86 19.64 -7.46
CA LYS A 266 -14.43 20.76 -8.31
C LYS A 266 -15.51 21.18 -9.30
N THR A 267 -15.82 22.47 -9.36
CA THR A 267 -16.65 23.00 -10.45
C THR A 267 -15.75 23.38 -11.64
N LEU A 268 -16.03 22.79 -12.80
CA LEU A 268 -15.35 23.10 -14.06
C LEU A 268 -16.35 23.70 -15.04
N SER A 269 -15.89 24.55 -15.97
CA SER A 269 -16.63 24.98 -17.15
C SER A 269 -16.80 23.84 -18.16
N GLU A 270 -17.72 24.00 -19.12
CA GLU A 270 -17.88 23.05 -20.23
C GLU A 270 -16.61 22.95 -21.09
N LYS A 271 -15.92 24.07 -21.29
CA LYS A 271 -14.65 24.12 -22.01
C LYS A 271 -13.59 23.25 -21.32
N GLU A 272 -13.44 23.40 -20.00
CA GLU A 272 -12.50 22.58 -19.22
C GLU A 272 -12.85 21.09 -19.26
N MET A 273 -14.13 20.69 -19.34
CA MET A 273 -14.49 19.27 -19.56
C MET A 273 -13.97 18.73 -20.87
N GLN A 274 -14.17 19.49 -21.95
CA GLN A 274 -13.78 19.08 -23.30
C GLN A 274 -12.27 18.94 -23.39
N GLU A 275 -11.52 19.79 -22.69
CA GLU A 275 -10.06 19.75 -22.63
C GLU A 275 -9.51 18.60 -21.79
N VAL A 276 -10.28 18.07 -20.82
CA VAL A 276 -9.85 16.93 -19.98
C VAL A 276 -9.89 15.62 -20.74
N GLN A 277 -10.89 15.38 -21.60
CA GLN A 277 -11.06 14.08 -22.25
C GLN A 277 -9.88 13.73 -23.17
N GLY A 278 -9.21 12.60 -22.90
CA GLY A 278 -8.07 12.12 -23.69
C GLY A 278 -6.78 12.93 -23.51
N LYS A 279 -6.77 13.91 -22.60
CA LYS A 279 -5.59 14.72 -22.30
C LYS A 279 -4.50 13.84 -21.71
N ALA A 280 -3.29 14.01 -22.20
CA ALA A 280 -2.13 13.27 -21.72
C ALA A 280 -1.37 14.09 -20.67
N THR A 281 -1.19 13.51 -19.48
CA THR A 281 -0.68 14.17 -18.26
C THR A 281 0.41 13.29 -17.60
N GLY A 282 0.81 13.64 -16.36
CA GLY A 282 1.81 12.92 -15.58
C GLY A 282 3.26 13.28 -15.94
N LEU A 283 4.21 12.85 -15.11
CA LEU A 283 5.63 13.13 -15.30
C LEU A 283 6.26 12.15 -16.30
N ARG A 284 6.09 12.44 -17.60
CA ARG A 284 6.62 11.59 -18.70
C ARG A 284 8.12 11.28 -18.59
N LYS A 285 8.91 12.21 -18.07
CA LYS A 285 10.36 12.03 -17.85
C LYS A 285 10.68 11.06 -16.71
N GLU A 286 9.72 10.82 -15.82
CA GLU A 286 9.80 9.88 -14.71
C GLU A 286 9.15 8.53 -15.03
N GLY A 287 8.66 8.34 -16.26
CA GLY A 287 8.05 7.08 -16.72
C GLY A 287 6.53 7.04 -16.57
N GLU A 288 5.92 8.08 -16.04
CA GLU A 288 4.46 8.18 -15.91
C GLU A 288 3.83 8.54 -17.26
N ARG A 289 2.94 7.67 -17.73
CA ARG A 289 2.18 7.87 -18.97
C ARG A 289 0.70 7.79 -18.64
N ILE A 290 0.10 8.95 -18.41
CA ILE A 290 -1.29 9.07 -17.99
C ILE A 290 -2.10 9.70 -19.11
N SER A 291 -3.29 9.17 -19.34
CA SER A 291 -4.33 9.83 -20.13
C SER A 291 -5.61 9.93 -19.32
N LEU A 292 -6.34 11.02 -19.47
CA LEU A 292 -7.54 11.30 -18.70
C LEU A 292 -8.80 10.80 -19.42
N LYS A 293 -9.74 10.27 -18.64
CA LYS A 293 -11.07 9.84 -19.09
C LYS A 293 -12.12 10.47 -18.19
N LEU A 294 -13.11 11.13 -18.78
CA LEU A 294 -14.24 11.69 -18.07
C LEU A 294 -15.42 10.71 -18.14
N VAL A 295 -15.98 10.32 -16.99
CA VAL A 295 -17.03 9.29 -16.90
C VAL A 295 -18.17 9.80 -16.02
N PRO A 296 -19.45 9.66 -16.41
CA PRO A 296 -20.57 9.95 -15.52
C PRO A 296 -20.43 9.18 -14.19
N LEU A 297 -20.67 9.82 -13.04
CA LEU A 297 -20.45 9.23 -11.72
C LEU A 297 -21.17 7.87 -11.55
N GLY A 298 -22.38 7.75 -12.07
CA GLY A 298 -23.17 6.51 -12.04
C GLY A 298 -22.60 5.35 -12.87
N GLU A 299 -21.64 5.62 -13.78
CA GLU A 299 -21.01 4.64 -14.67
C GLU A 299 -19.59 4.25 -14.23
N VAL A 300 -19.01 4.96 -13.24
CA VAL A 300 -17.64 4.74 -12.78
C VAL A 300 -17.41 3.30 -12.31
N TRP A 301 -18.37 2.70 -11.61
CA TRP A 301 -18.24 1.32 -11.13
C TRP A 301 -18.15 0.28 -12.27
N LYS A 302 -18.65 0.59 -13.47
CA LYS A 302 -18.52 -0.26 -14.66
C LYS A 302 -17.16 -0.04 -15.33
N GLU A 303 -16.82 1.23 -15.53
CA GLU A 303 -15.62 1.66 -16.27
C GLU A 303 -14.32 1.41 -15.51
N ALA A 304 -14.33 1.60 -14.19
CA ALA A 304 -13.22 1.33 -13.29
C ALA A 304 -13.47 0.07 -12.44
N SER A 305 -14.24 -0.90 -12.96
CA SER A 305 -14.61 -2.14 -12.26
C SER A 305 -13.43 -2.99 -11.78
N ARG A 306 -12.25 -2.79 -12.35
CA ARG A 306 -11.02 -3.50 -11.98
C ARG A 306 -10.22 -2.79 -10.89
N ASP A 307 -10.56 -1.53 -10.60
CA ASP A 307 -9.82 -0.69 -9.67
C ASP A 307 -10.47 -0.69 -8.28
N ALA A 308 -9.84 -1.38 -7.33
CA ALA A 308 -10.38 -1.54 -5.98
C ALA A 308 -10.62 -0.19 -5.27
N LYS A 309 -9.71 0.79 -5.45
CA LYS A 309 -9.86 2.12 -4.84
C LYS A 309 -11.00 2.92 -5.47
N ALA A 310 -11.22 2.84 -6.79
CA ALA A 310 -12.38 3.47 -7.42
C ALA A 310 -13.70 2.88 -6.91
N LEU A 311 -13.79 1.54 -6.81
CA LEU A 311 -14.99 0.89 -6.29
C LEU A 311 -15.24 1.25 -4.83
N ALA A 312 -14.19 1.27 -3.99
CA ALA A 312 -14.31 1.71 -2.60
C ALA A 312 -14.76 3.18 -2.52
N ALA A 313 -14.19 4.06 -3.35
CA ALA A 313 -14.56 5.48 -3.38
C ALA A 313 -16.02 5.70 -3.78
N VAL A 314 -16.52 4.99 -4.79
CA VAL A 314 -17.94 5.05 -5.19
C VAL A 314 -18.84 4.53 -4.07
N ALA A 315 -18.46 3.44 -3.40
CA ALA A 315 -19.23 2.89 -2.29
C ALA A 315 -19.30 3.87 -1.11
N LEU A 316 -18.16 4.43 -0.70
CA LEU A 316 -18.05 5.44 0.35
C LEU A 316 -18.88 6.68 0.01
N TYR A 317 -18.69 7.24 -1.19
CA TYR A 317 -19.43 8.40 -1.66
C TYR A 317 -20.94 8.17 -1.58
N ASN A 318 -21.43 7.06 -2.13
CA ASN A 318 -22.85 6.75 -2.12
C ASN A 318 -23.42 6.57 -0.70
N ALA A 319 -22.67 5.92 0.20
CA ALA A 319 -23.11 5.74 1.58
C ALA A 319 -23.15 7.06 2.35
N LEU A 320 -22.06 7.83 2.30
CA LEU A 320 -21.95 9.12 2.96
C LEU A 320 -22.97 10.13 2.41
N LYS A 321 -23.27 10.08 1.10
CA LYS A 321 -24.30 10.92 0.48
C LYS A 321 -25.69 10.58 1.01
N ARG A 322 -26.05 9.29 1.12
CA ARG A 322 -27.34 8.87 1.70
C ARG A 322 -27.51 9.35 3.14
N GLU A 323 -26.41 9.44 3.89
CA GLU A 323 -26.40 9.95 5.27
C GLU A 323 -26.27 11.48 5.36
N GLY A 324 -26.20 12.19 4.23
CA GLY A 324 -26.07 13.65 4.19
C GLY A 324 -24.70 14.17 4.65
N LYS A 325 -23.67 13.32 4.71
CA LYS A 325 -22.30 13.69 5.11
C LYS A 325 -21.49 14.30 3.96
N VAL A 326 -21.85 14.00 2.71
CA VAL A 326 -21.26 14.60 1.50
C VAL A 326 -22.37 14.94 0.50
N THR A 327 -22.07 15.83 -0.46
CA THR A 327 -23.04 16.34 -1.44
C THR A 327 -22.91 15.76 -2.84
#